data_AF-A0A0Q0MSB7-F1
#
_entry.id   AF-A0A0Q0MSB7-F1
#
_cell.length_a   1.000
_cell.length_b   1.000
_cell.length_c   1.000
_cell.angle_alpha   90.00
_cell.angle_beta   90.00
_cell.angle_gamma   90.00
#
_symmetry.space_group_name_H-M   'P 1'
#
loop_
_entity.id
_entity.type
_entity.pdbx_description
1 polymer ?
#
loop_
_entity_poly.entity_id
_entity_poly.type
_entity_poly.pdbx_seq_one_letter_code
_entity_poly.pdbx_strand_id
1 'polypeptide(L)'
;MKKLLISTLLLLPASYSLAATTIDTSLGQVYTDNAGRTLYTFTKDPVGKSVCNGECEKLWPPMWADEEPTPEIAKLDNAKPIIRDDGRQQWALAGKPLYRWAKDSQPGDITGAGVKGVWRLARADDVTLQQFNDGTRRFLVDSNQLTLYTFDQDKPDMSVCYGECETKWPPAYVDAVLMRKGIENLRLTGDFGVIQRNDHTYQWTFKGQPLYRWFKDTQPGETQGDGVKNVWHLITQ
;
A
#
# COMPACT_ATOMS: atom_id res chain seq x y z
N MET A 1 64.60 0.30 -30.06
CA MET A 1 63.22 0.27 -30.58
C MET A 1 62.27 -0.07 -29.42
N LYS A 2 61.65 0.93 -28.78
CA LYS A 2 60.70 0.73 -27.67
C LYS A 2 59.28 0.62 -28.27
N LYS A 3 58.61 -0.52 -28.09
CA LYS A 3 57.20 -0.71 -28.47
C LYS A 3 56.31 -0.13 -27.37
N LEU A 4 55.52 0.88 -27.72
CA LEU A 4 54.46 1.42 -26.86
C LEU A 4 53.24 0.49 -26.95
N LEU A 5 52.80 -0.07 -25.84
CA LEU A 5 51.53 -0.79 -25.72
C LEU A 5 50.45 0.22 -25.32
N ILE A 6 49.49 0.44 -26.22
CA ILE A 6 48.29 1.24 -25.93
C ILE A 6 47.25 0.29 -25.33
N SER A 7 47.00 0.43 -24.03
CA SER A 7 45.94 -0.28 -23.33
C SER A 7 44.61 0.46 -23.56
N THR A 8 43.77 -0.08 -24.42
CA THR A 8 42.39 0.39 -24.65
C THR A 8 41.51 -0.01 -23.46
N LEU A 9 41.10 0.98 -22.67
CA LEU A 9 40.09 0.80 -21.62
C LEU A 9 38.71 0.66 -22.30
N LEU A 10 38.14 -0.55 -22.28
CA LEU A 10 36.74 -0.75 -22.69
C LEU A 10 35.82 -0.12 -21.63
N LEU A 11 35.15 1.00 -21.97
CA LEU A 11 33.95 1.42 -21.24
C LEU A 11 32.80 0.49 -21.63
N LEU A 12 32.36 -0.33 -20.68
CA LEU A 12 31.09 -1.06 -20.79
C LEU A 12 29.93 -0.04 -20.73
N PRO A 13 28.94 -0.12 -21.64
CA PRO A 13 27.76 0.73 -21.56
C PRO A 13 27.02 0.40 -20.26
N ALA A 14 26.69 1.44 -19.48
CA ALA A 14 25.80 1.31 -18.34
C ALA A 14 24.47 0.74 -18.85
N SER A 15 24.12 -0.45 -18.39
CA SER A 15 22.81 -1.04 -18.66
C SER A 15 21.77 -0.12 -18.02
N TYR A 16 21.01 0.61 -18.83
CA TYR A 16 19.80 1.27 -18.36
C TYR A 16 18.86 0.16 -17.92
N SER A 17 18.80 -0.08 -16.60
CA SER A 17 17.73 -0.88 -16.03
C SER A 17 16.44 -0.22 -16.49
N LEU A 18 15.59 -0.96 -17.21
CA LEU A 18 14.22 -0.53 -17.46
C LEU A 18 13.65 -0.12 -16.09
N ALA A 19 13.21 1.13 -15.96
CA ALA A 19 12.70 1.65 -14.71
C ALA A 19 11.61 0.69 -14.21
N ALA A 20 11.77 0.17 -12.99
CA ALA A 20 10.80 -0.73 -12.41
C ALA A 20 9.46 0.01 -12.29
N THR A 21 8.48 -0.53 -12.99
CA THR A 21 7.15 0.00 -13.27
C THR A 21 6.17 -0.24 -12.13
N THR A 22 6.55 -1.17 -11.27
CA THR A 22 6.13 -1.35 -9.90
C THR A 22 7.37 -1.60 -9.05
N ILE A 23 7.29 -1.37 -7.74
CA ILE A 23 8.38 -1.67 -6.81
C ILE A 23 7.86 -2.38 -5.56
N ASP A 24 8.62 -3.33 -5.06
CA ASP A 24 8.32 -4.01 -3.80
C ASP A 24 8.73 -3.10 -2.63
N THR A 25 7.81 -2.95 -1.67
CA THR A 25 8.02 -2.19 -0.44
C THR A 25 7.77 -3.08 0.78
N SER A 26 8.04 -2.60 1.99
CA SER A 26 7.68 -3.33 3.21
C SER A 26 6.17 -3.59 3.34
N LEU A 27 5.35 -2.81 2.63
CA LEU A 27 3.91 -2.99 2.57
C LEU A 27 3.43 -3.58 1.25
N GLY A 28 4.30 -4.27 0.50
CA GLY A 28 3.96 -4.91 -0.77
C GLY A 28 4.18 -4.00 -1.97
N GLN A 29 3.72 -4.46 -3.12
CA GLN A 29 4.07 -3.91 -4.41
C GLN A 29 3.17 -2.72 -4.76
N VAL A 30 3.80 -1.62 -5.18
CA VAL A 30 3.14 -0.35 -5.49
C VAL A 30 3.48 0.12 -6.89
N TYR A 31 2.59 0.89 -7.50
CA TYR A 31 2.88 1.61 -8.73
C TYR A 31 3.83 2.77 -8.47
N THR A 32 4.70 3.04 -9.43
CA THR A 32 5.69 4.12 -9.41
C THR A 32 5.56 5.01 -10.64
N ASP A 33 6.15 6.21 -10.59
CA ASP A 33 6.45 6.97 -11.80
C ASP A 33 7.74 6.45 -12.48
N ASN A 34 8.10 7.03 -13.63
CA ASN A 34 9.31 6.64 -14.38
C ASN A 34 10.63 6.89 -13.61
N ALA A 35 10.59 7.65 -12.51
CA ALA A 35 11.75 7.86 -11.63
C ALA A 35 11.77 6.87 -10.45
N GLY A 36 10.84 5.91 -10.40
CA GLY A 36 10.72 4.94 -9.32
C GLY A 36 10.06 5.48 -8.05
N ARG A 37 9.49 6.69 -8.07
CA ARG A 37 8.81 7.25 -6.89
C ARG A 37 7.44 6.62 -6.72
N THR A 38 7.13 6.20 -5.50
CA THR A 38 5.84 5.62 -5.13
C THR A 38 4.69 6.57 -5.45
N LEU A 39 3.62 6.02 -6.04
CA LEU A 39 2.38 6.72 -6.29
C LEU A 39 1.36 6.47 -5.18
N TYR A 40 0.53 7.48 -4.94
CA TYR A 40 -0.47 7.52 -3.88
C TYR A 40 -1.82 7.97 -4.40
N THR A 41 -2.88 7.62 -3.68
CA THR A 41 -4.22 8.17 -3.88
C THR A 41 -4.70 8.89 -2.61
N PHE A 42 -5.55 9.90 -2.79
CA PHE A 42 -6.11 10.67 -1.69
C PHE A 42 -7.55 10.23 -1.40
N THR A 43 -7.82 9.82 -0.16
CA THR A 43 -9.14 9.29 0.22
C THR A 43 -10.23 10.36 0.14
N LYS A 44 -9.86 11.64 0.34
CA LYS A 44 -10.82 12.77 0.24
C LYS A 44 -11.14 13.17 -1.19
N ASP A 45 -10.41 12.65 -2.18
CA ASP A 45 -10.74 12.87 -3.58
C ASP A 45 -11.99 12.05 -3.95
N PRO A 46 -13.07 12.68 -4.45
CA PRO A 46 -14.13 11.95 -5.10
C PRO A 46 -13.63 11.29 -6.39
N VAL A 47 -14.37 10.30 -6.89
CA VAL A 47 -14.04 9.68 -8.18
C VAL A 47 -14.11 10.74 -9.28
N GLY A 48 -13.07 10.83 -10.09
CA GLY A 48 -12.99 11.74 -11.24
C GLY A 48 -12.56 13.17 -10.91
N LYS A 49 -12.25 13.49 -9.64
CA LYS A 49 -11.90 14.86 -9.23
C LYS A 49 -10.85 14.89 -8.12
N SER A 50 -9.92 15.83 -8.21
CA SER A 50 -9.01 16.18 -7.12
C SER A 50 -9.55 17.35 -6.30
N VAL A 51 -9.45 17.25 -4.97
CA VAL A 51 -9.62 18.36 -4.04
C VAL A 51 -8.28 18.85 -3.45
N CYS A 52 -7.17 18.21 -3.81
CA CYS A 52 -5.82 18.57 -3.37
C CYS A 52 -5.24 19.67 -4.27
N ASN A 53 -5.36 20.94 -3.86
CA ASN A 53 -4.87 22.12 -4.59
C ASN A 53 -3.99 23.01 -3.67
N GLY A 54 -3.25 23.97 -4.24
CA GLY A 54 -2.45 24.94 -3.48
C GLY A 54 -1.35 24.31 -2.64
N GLU A 55 -1.35 24.51 -1.33
CA GLU A 55 -0.34 23.92 -0.43
C GLU A 55 -0.41 22.38 -0.40
N CYS A 56 -1.58 21.79 -0.68
CA CYS A 56 -1.73 20.34 -0.71
C CYS A 56 -0.86 19.73 -1.81
N GLU A 57 -0.92 20.26 -3.03
CA GLU A 57 -0.17 19.73 -4.19
C GLU A 57 1.33 20.03 -4.13
N LYS A 58 1.78 20.99 -3.32
CA LYS A 58 3.21 21.18 -3.04
C LYS A 58 3.79 20.03 -2.23
N LEU A 59 3.02 19.53 -1.26
CA LEU A 59 3.39 18.39 -0.45
C LEU A 59 3.08 17.06 -1.15
N TRP A 60 2.03 17.05 -1.97
CA TRP A 60 1.57 15.90 -2.75
C TRP A 60 1.57 16.22 -4.24
N PRO A 61 2.75 16.28 -4.91
CA PRO A 61 2.81 16.64 -6.32
C PRO A 61 1.96 15.70 -7.18
N PRO A 62 1.02 16.22 -8.00
CA PRO A 62 0.24 15.42 -8.93
C PRO A 62 1.14 14.67 -9.92
N MET A 63 0.71 13.48 -10.33
CA MET A 63 1.24 12.82 -11.52
C MET A 63 0.52 13.38 -12.75
N TRP A 64 1.14 14.33 -13.43
CA TRP A 64 0.51 15.02 -14.55
C TRP A 64 0.38 14.09 -15.77
N ALA A 65 -0.66 14.28 -16.57
CA ALA A 65 -0.93 13.41 -17.73
C ALA A 65 -0.05 13.72 -18.95
N ASP A 66 0.68 14.84 -18.93
CA ASP A 66 1.75 15.14 -19.88
C ASP A 66 3.06 14.39 -19.54
N GLU A 67 3.13 13.76 -18.37
CA GLU A 67 4.16 12.77 -18.05
C GLU A 67 3.77 11.42 -18.63
N GLU A 68 4.69 10.78 -19.36
CA GLU A 68 4.48 9.42 -19.85
C GLU A 68 4.24 8.48 -18.66
N PRO A 69 3.12 7.74 -18.60
CA PRO A 69 2.91 6.74 -17.57
C PRO A 69 3.90 5.59 -17.76
N THR A 70 4.19 4.85 -16.68
CA THR A 70 4.91 3.58 -16.83
C THR A 70 4.09 2.62 -17.71
N PRO A 71 4.73 1.69 -18.44
CA PRO A 71 4.02 0.69 -19.24
C PRO A 71 2.93 -0.07 -18.48
N GLU A 72 3.10 -0.26 -17.18
CA GLU A 72 2.19 -1.02 -16.32
C GLU A 72 0.95 -0.20 -16.05
N ILE A 73 1.10 1.08 -15.73
CA ILE A 73 -0.04 2.01 -15.62
C ILE A 73 -0.75 2.13 -16.97
N ALA A 74 0.01 2.24 -18.07
CA ALA A 74 -0.55 2.39 -19.42
C ALA A 74 -1.40 1.19 -19.88
N LYS A 75 -1.13 -0.02 -19.35
CA LYS A 75 -1.88 -1.26 -19.64
C LYS A 75 -3.16 -1.41 -18.82
N LEU A 76 -3.35 -0.60 -17.78
CA LEU A 76 -4.53 -0.72 -16.92
C LEU A 76 -5.73 -0.06 -17.59
N ASP A 77 -6.78 -0.83 -17.88
CA ASP A 77 -8.03 -0.32 -18.47
C ASP A 77 -8.69 0.79 -17.65
N ASN A 78 -8.41 0.83 -16.35
CA ASN A 78 -8.92 1.82 -15.40
C ASN A 78 -7.94 2.97 -15.12
N ALA A 79 -6.77 3.04 -15.76
CA ALA A 79 -5.87 4.18 -15.69
C ALA A 79 -6.25 5.22 -16.76
N LYS A 80 -6.88 6.33 -16.34
CA LYS A 80 -7.35 7.38 -17.25
C LYS A 80 -7.10 8.76 -16.62
N PRO A 81 -6.70 9.77 -17.40
CA PRO A 81 -6.57 11.12 -16.88
C PRO A 81 -7.92 11.71 -16.44
N ILE A 82 -7.91 12.49 -15.37
CA ILE A 82 -9.00 13.40 -14.99
C ILE A 82 -8.62 14.84 -15.35
N ILE A 83 -9.62 15.70 -15.57
CA ILE A 83 -9.40 17.15 -15.73
C ILE A 83 -9.61 17.79 -14.36
N ARG A 84 -8.61 18.50 -13.86
CA ARG A 84 -8.68 19.26 -12.60
C ARG A 84 -9.39 20.59 -12.81
N ASP A 85 -9.73 21.26 -11.71
CA ASP A 85 -10.42 22.57 -11.72
C ASP A 85 -9.58 23.68 -12.39
N ASP A 86 -8.25 23.52 -12.46
CA ASP A 86 -7.31 24.40 -13.17
C ASP A 86 -7.18 24.10 -14.68
N GLY A 87 -7.92 23.12 -15.19
CA GLY A 87 -7.90 22.68 -16.59
C GLY A 87 -6.77 21.70 -16.94
N ARG A 88 -5.83 21.43 -16.03
CA ARG A 88 -4.74 20.47 -16.28
C ARG A 88 -5.23 19.03 -16.11
N GLN A 89 -4.59 18.11 -16.82
CA GLN A 89 -4.89 16.69 -16.72
C GLN A 89 -3.94 15.96 -15.76
N GLN A 90 -4.50 15.10 -14.92
CA GLN A 90 -3.75 14.30 -13.94
C GLN A 90 -4.10 12.82 -14.13
N TRP A 91 -3.09 11.95 -14.14
CA TRP A 91 -3.31 10.51 -14.18
C TRP A 91 -4.13 10.05 -12.97
N ALA A 92 -5.08 9.15 -13.20
CA ALA A 92 -5.91 8.57 -12.15
C ALA A 92 -6.07 7.06 -12.36
N LEU A 93 -6.09 6.30 -11.28
CA LEU A 93 -6.37 4.86 -11.28
C LEU A 93 -7.78 4.62 -10.74
N ALA A 94 -8.65 3.97 -11.52
CA ALA A 94 -10.07 3.83 -11.21
C ALA A 94 -10.74 5.17 -10.84
N GLY A 95 -10.32 6.25 -11.52
CA GLY A 95 -10.79 7.61 -11.25
C GLY A 95 -10.28 8.25 -9.97
N LYS A 96 -9.38 7.60 -9.21
CA LYS A 96 -8.66 8.19 -8.07
C LYS A 96 -7.36 8.86 -8.57
N PRO A 97 -7.21 10.19 -8.42
CA PRO A 97 -6.02 10.88 -8.91
C PRO A 97 -4.73 10.38 -8.24
N LEU A 98 -3.66 10.26 -9.03
CA LEU A 98 -2.36 9.76 -8.60
C LEU A 98 -1.43 10.91 -8.22
N TYR A 99 -0.77 10.75 -7.08
CA TYR A 99 0.15 11.74 -6.51
C TYR A 99 1.47 11.09 -6.13
N ARG A 100 2.49 11.93 -5.97
CA ARG A 100 3.73 11.61 -5.29
C ARG A 100 3.74 12.23 -3.90
N TRP A 101 4.69 11.83 -3.08
CA TRP A 101 4.94 12.47 -1.79
C TRP A 101 6.25 13.24 -1.82
N ALA A 102 6.22 14.52 -1.45
CA ALA A 102 7.38 15.41 -1.57
C ALA A 102 8.57 15.02 -0.66
N LYS A 103 8.35 14.16 0.35
CA LYS A 103 9.44 13.68 1.23
C LYS A 103 9.96 12.29 0.87
N ASP A 104 9.38 11.63 -0.13
CA ASP A 104 9.99 10.42 -0.70
C ASP A 104 11.14 10.84 -1.61
N SER A 105 12.31 10.22 -1.40
CA SER A 105 13.57 10.62 -2.01
C SER A 105 14.28 9.48 -2.75
N GLN A 106 13.99 8.24 -2.36
CA GLN A 106 14.54 7.02 -2.95
C GLN A 106 13.42 6.16 -3.54
N PRO A 107 13.70 5.38 -4.60
CA PRO A 107 12.76 4.39 -5.09
C PRO A 107 12.32 3.43 -3.97
N GLY A 108 11.01 3.22 -3.84
CA GLY A 108 10.44 2.37 -2.80
C GLY A 108 10.17 3.06 -1.46
N ASP A 109 10.53 4.34 -1.30
CA ASP A 109 10.10 5.12 -0.15
C ASP A 109 8.56 5.16 -0.09
N ILE A 110 8.02 4.87 1.10
CA ILE A 110 6.57 4.91 1.37
C ILE A 110 6.23 5.86 2.52
N THR A 111 7.02 6.92 2.72
CA THR A 111 6.94 7.73 3.94
C THR A 111 5.64 8.54 4.04
N GLY A 112 4.95 8.72 2.91
CA GLY A 112 3.62 9.34 2.81
C GLY A 112 2.46 8.41 3.15
N ALA A 113 2.69 7.09 3.22
CA ALA A 113 1.62 6.12 3.46
C ALA A 113 0.91 6.41 4.79
N GLY A 114 -0.41 6.52 4.74
CA GLY A 114 -1.25 6.72 5.90
C GLY A 114 -1.20 8.11 6.54
N VAL A 115 -0.49 9.10 5.97
CA VAL A 115 -0.41 10.46 6.56
C VAL A 115 -1.83 10.99 6.87
N LYS A 116 -2.08 11.31 8.13
CA LYS A 116 -3.40 11.75 8.64
C LYS A 116 -4.55 10.78 8.34
N GLY A 117 -4.24 9.50 8.10
CA GLY A 117 -5.18 8.45 7.74
C GLY A 117 -5.81 8.59 6.34
N VAL A 118 -5.33 9.47 5.46
CA VAL A 118 -6.06 9.79 4.21
C VAL A 118 -5.29 9.55 2.93
N TRP A 119 -3.98 9.27 3.02
CA TRP A 119 -3.12 8.99 1.87
C TRP A 119 -2.84 7.50 1.76
N ARG A 120 -3.19 6.89 0.63
CA ARG A 120 -3.09 5.45 0.38
C ARG A 120 -2.02 5.18 -0.65
N LEU A 121 -1.30 4.08 -0.50
CA LEU A 121 -0.44 3.57 -1.57
C LEU A 121 -1.31 3.25 -2.79
N ALA A 122 -0.86 3.63 -3.99
CA ALA A 122 -1.41 3.11 -5.23
C ALA A 122 -0.86 1.69 -5.42
N ARG A 123 -1.54 0.73 -4.80
CA ARG A 123 -1.11 -0.67 -4.77
C ARG A 123 -1.23 -1.31 -6.15
N ALA A 124 -0.24 -2.12 -6.50
CA ALA A 124 -0.26 -2.92 -7.71
C ALA A 124 -0.75 -4.36 -7.46
N ASP A 125 -0.92 -4.76 -6.20
CA ASP A 125 -1.29 -6.10 -5.76
C ASP A 125 -2.74 -6.14 -5.21
N ASP A 126 -3.19 -7.32 -4.78
CA ASP A 126 -4.56 -7.56 -4.30
C ASP A 126 -4.64 -7.53 -2.76
N VAL A 127 -4.05 -6.51 -2.13
CA VAL A 127 -4.14 -6.29 -0.69
C VAL A 127 -4.93 -5.01 -0.41
N THR A 128 -5.97 -5.10 0.41
CA THR A 128 -6.84 -3.96 0.76
C THR A 128 -6.45 -3.26 2.06
N LEU A 129 -5.53 -3.88 2.82
CA LEU A 129 -5.01 -3.36 4.08
C LEU A 129 -4.16 -2.11 3.85
N GLN A 130 -4.26 -1.18 4.80
CA GLN A 130 -3.73 0.16 4.67
C GLN A 130 -2.83 0.50 5.86
N GLN A 131 -1.98 1.50 5.68
CA GLN A 131 -1.26 2.12 6.79
C GLN A 131 -2.06 3.32 7.31
N PHE A 132 -2.05 3.50 8.63
CA PHE A 132 -2.45 4.71 9.32
C PHE A 132 -1.21 5.37 9.93
N ASN A 133 -1.13 6.69 9.86
CA ASN A 133 -0.06 7.48 10.46
C ASN A 133 -0.68 8.64 11.26
N ASP A 134 -0.59 8.54 12.58
CA ASP A 134 -1.09 9.53 13.54
C ASP A 134 -0.10 10.69 13.79
N GLY A 135 1.06 10.66 13.13
CA GLY A 135 2.16 11.60 13.29
C GLY A 135 3.27 11.09 14.21
N THR A 136 2.99 10.09 15.05
CA THR A 136 3.94 9.47 15.98
C THR A 136 4.21 8.01 15.68
N ARG A 137 3.16 7.28 15.27
CA ARG A 137 3.20 5.85 14.96
C ARG A 137 2.64 5.61 13.58
N ARG A 138 3.15 4.57 12.94
CA ARG A 138 2.60 3.98 11.71
C ARG A 138 2.13 2.57 12.04
N PHE A 139 0.90 2.26 11.69
CA PHE A 139 0.33 0.95 11.99
C PHE A 139 -0.70 0.52 10.94
N LEU A 140 -1.00 -0.78 10.90
CA LEU A 140 -1.93 -1.34 9.92
C LEU A 140 -3.40 -1.14 10.35
N VAL A 141 -4.23 -0.85 9.36
CA VAL A 141 -5.68 -0.71 9.48
C VAL A 141 -6.39 -1.44 8.34
N ASP A 142 -7.64 -1.81 8.55
CA ASP A 142 -8.50 -2.35 7.50
C ASP A 142 -9.02 -1.26 6.53
N SER A 143 -9.83 -1.66 5.55
CA SER A 143 -10.43 -0.76 4.56
C SER A 143 -11.36 0.31 5.18
N ASN A 144 -11.82 0.11 6.43
CA ASN A 144 -12.63 1.04 7.21
C ASN A 144 -11.80 1.85 8.22
N GLN A 145 -10.47 1.79 8.17
CA GLN A 145 -9.55 2.47 9.08
C GLN A 145 -9.53 1.94 10.52
N LEU A 146 -10.09 0.75 10.77
CA LEU A 146 -10.00 0.13 12.09
C LEU A 146 -8.63 -0.54 12.25
N THR A 147 -7.99 -0.29 13.38
CA THR A 147 -6.67 -0.80 13.73
C THR A 147 -6.62 -2.32 13.75
N LEU A 148 -5.51 -2.85 13.23
CA LEU A 148 -5.23 -4.27 13.17
C LEU A 148 -4.18 -4.69 14.19
N TYR A 149 -4.42 -5.87 14.77
CA TYR A 149 -3.62 -6.46 15.84
C TYR A 149 -3.27 -7.90 15.52
N THR A 150 -2.19 -8.39 16.15
CA THR A 150 -1.84 -9.82 16.20
C THR A 150 -2.07 -10.40 17.58
N PHE A 151 -2.10 -11.73 17.68
CA PHE A 151 -2.37 -12.47 18.91
C PHE A 151 -1.28 -13.51 19.17
N ASP A 152 -0.62 -13.44 20.33
CA ASP A 152 0.51 -14.31 20.67
C ASP A 152 0.18 -15.81 20.75
N GLN A 153 -1.10 -16.15 20.97
CA GLN A 153 -1.52 -17.55 21.11
C GLN A 153 -1.85 -18.21 19.77
N ASP A 154 -1.88 -17.45 18.68
CA ASP A 154 -2.04 -18.01 17.35
C ASP A 154 -0.85 -18.88 16.97
N LYS A 155 -1.10 -19.87 16.11
CA LYS A 155 -0.07 -20.76 15.58
C LYS A 155 0.28 -20.33 14.15
N PRO A 156 1.43 -20.78 13.62
CA PRO A 156 1.76 -20.54 12.22
C PRO A 156 0.59 -20.94 11.32
N ASP A 157 0.15 -19.99 10.49
CA ASP A 157 -0.95 -20.11 9.53
C ASP A 157 -2.31 -20.55 10.12
N MET A 158 -2.53 -20.34 11.42
CA MET A 158 -3.75 -20.79 12.10
C MET A 158 -4.15 -19.89 13.28
N SER A 159 -5.34 -19.30 13.19
CA SER A 159 -6.00 -18.64 14.31
C SER A 159 -6.45 -19.67 15.36
N VAL A 160 -6.26 -19.37 16.64
CA VAL A 160 -6.90 -20.08 17.78
C VAL A 160 -8.08 -19.29 18.37
N CYS A 161 -8.33 -18.08 17.86
CA CYS A 161 -9.37 -17.18 18.34
C CYS A 161 -10.72 -17.50 17.67
N TYR A 162 -11.57 -18.24 18.39
CA TYR A 162 -12.94 -18.60 17.99
C TYR A 162 -13.94 -18.41 19.15
N GLY A 163 -15.24 -18.41 18.85
CA GLY A 163 -16.29 -18.27 19.86
C GLY A 163 -16.24 -16.92 20.56
N GLU A 164 -16.21 -16.88 21.88
CA GLU A 164 -16.14 -15.62 22.64
C GLU A 164 -14.87 -14.79 22.35
N CYS A 165 -13.80 -15.41 21.85
CA CYS A 165 -12.60 -14.67 21.48
C CYS A 165 -12.89 -13.71 20.32
N GLU A 166 -13.49 -14.21 19.23
CA GLU A 166 -13.76 -13.43 18.01
C GLU A 166 -14.90 -12.41 18.17
N THR A 167 -15.71 -12.50 19.24
CA THR A 167 -16.67 -11.43 19.58
C THR A 167 -15.97 -10.19 20.12
N LYS A 168 -14.83 -10.37 20.80
CA LYS A 168 -13.98 -9.28 21.32
C LYS A 168 -12.88 -8.89 20.34
N TRP A 169 -12.42 -9.86 19.55
CA TRP A 169 -11.38 -9.70 18.56
C TRP A 169 -11.86 -10.15 17.18
N PRO A 170 -12.76 -9.39 16.53
CA PRO A 170 -13.28 -9.78 15.21
C PRO A 170 -12.14 -9.98 14.21
N PRO A 171 -12.05 -11.15 13.53
CA PRO A 171 -11.06 -11.38 12.49
C PRO A 171 -11.16 -10.33 11.39
N ALA A 172 -10.01 -9.89 10.87
CA ALA A 172 -9.93 -9.04 9.70
C ALA A 172 -10.09 -9.90 8.44
N TYR A 173 -11.34 -10.09 8.01
CA TYR A 173 -11.65 -10.89 6.83
C TYR A 173 -11.20 -10.24 5.51
N VAL A 174 -10.86 -11.08 4.54
CA VAL A 174 -10.62 -10.68 3.14
C VAL A 174 -11.90 -10.10 2.55
N ASP A 175 -11.79 -8.93 1.92
CA ASP A 175 -12.96 -8.24 1.35
C ASP A 175 -13.66 -9.08 0.28
N ALA A 176 -15.00 -9.04 0.27
CA ALA A 176 -15.83 -9.83 -0.65
C ALA A 176 -15.51 -9.57 -2.14
N VAL A 177 -14.99 -8.38 -2.48
CA VAL A 177 -14.56 -8.07 -3.85
C VAL A 177 -13.39 -8.94 -4.29
N LEU A 178 -12.42 -9.20 -3.40
CA LEU A 178 -11.28 -10.06 -3.69
C LEU A 178 -11.67 -11.53 -3.66
N MET A 179 -12.60 -11.91 -2.78
CA MET A 179 -13.17 -13.27 -2.78
C MET A 179 -13.79 -13.66 -4.12
N ARG A 180 -14.41 -12.72 -4.85
CA ARG A 180 -14.95 -12.97 -6.20
C ARG A 180 -13.88 -13.22 -7.26
N LYS A 181 -12.64 -12.78 -7.03
CA LYS A 181 -11.49 -13.05 -7.91
C LYS A 181 -10.99 -14.49 -7.73
N GLY A 182 -11.30 -15.14 -6.60
CA GLY A 182 -10.71 -16.42 -6.17
C GLY A 182 -9.42 -16.18 -5.40
N ILE A 183 -9.29 -16.79 -4.22
CA ILE A 183 -8.15 -16.60 -3.31
C ILE A 183 -6.84 -17.02 -3.98
N GLU A 184 -6.88 -18.10 -4.76
CA GLU A 184 -5.76 -18.63 -5.54
C GLU A 184 -5.28 -17.69 -6.65
N ASN A 185 -6.11 -16.72 -7.06
CA ASN A 185 -5.79 -15.74 -8.10
C ASN A 185 -5.36 -14.38 -7.52
N LEU A 186 -5.29 -14.27 -6.18
CA LEU A 186 -4.84 -13.04 -5.54
C LEU A 186 -3.31 -12.95 -5.62
N ARG A 187 -2.84 -11.79 -6.06
CA ARG A 187 -1.45 -11.40 -5.96
C ARG A 187 -1.23 -10.76 -4.61
N LEU A 188 -0.69 -11.52 -3.67
CA LEU A 188 -0.33 -11.03 -2.35
C LEU A 188 1.18 -10.78 -2.34
N THR A 189 1.60 -9.58 -1.95
CA THR A 189 3.02 -9.22 -1.94
C THR A 189 3.40 -8.49 -0.65
N GLY A 190 4.70 -8.35 -0.40
CA GLY A 190 5.21 -7.99 0.91
C GLY A 190 4.98 -9.14 1.90
N ASP A 191 4.83 -8.82 3.18
CA ASP A 191 4.57 -9.81 4.22
C ASP A 191 3.07 -10.15 4.38
N PHE A 192 2.22 -9.75 3.45
CA PHE A 192 0.78 -10.03 3.50
C PHE A 192 0.45 -11.44 3.01
N GLY A 193 -0.48 -12.08 3.70
CA GLY A 193 -1.01 -13.39 3.34
C GLY A 193 -2.46 -13.55 3.76
N VAL A 194 -3.00 -14.76 3.61
CA VAL A 194 -4.34 -15.13 4.06
C VAL A 194 -4.31 -16.53 4.67
N ILE A 195 -5.19 -16.78 5.64
CA ILE A 195 -5.48 -18.12 6.15
C ILE A 195 -6.95 -18.44 5.94
N GLN A 196 -7.27 -19.70 5.68
CA GLN A 196 -8.65 -20.17 5.68
C GLN A 196 -9.05 -20.53 7.12
N ARG A 197 -10.20 -20.03 7.58
CA ARG A 197 -10.78 -20.35 8.87
C ARG A 197 -11.69 -21.57 8.77
N ASN A 198 -12.08 -22.13 9.92
CA ASN A 198 -12.93 -23.33 10.02
C ASN A 198 -14.36 -23.14 9.46
N ASP A 199 -14.82 -21.90 9.34
CA ASP A 199 -16.10 -21.50 8.73
C ASP A 199 -16.00 -21.24 7.22
N HIS A 200 -14.85 -21.55 6.62
CA HIS A 200 -14.50 -21.32 5.21
C HIS A 200 -14.35 -19.84 4.81
N THR A 201 -14.37 -18.91 5.76
CA THR A 201 -13.96 -17.53 5.50
C THR A 201 -12.42 -17.42 5.42
N TYR A 202 -11.94 -16.32 4.85
CA TYR A 202 -10.50 -16.03 4.76
C TYR A 202 -10.16 -14.80 5.60
N GLN A 203 -9.13 -14.92 6.41
CA GLN A 203 -8.62 -13.86 7.28
C GLN A 203 -7.25 -13.41 6.79
N TRP A 204 -7.04 -12.09 6.78
CA TRP A 204 -5.75 -11.51 6.47
C TRP A 204 -4.67 -11.94 7.47
N THR A 205 -3.46 -12.12 6.98
CA THR A 205 -2.25 -12.27 7.79
C THR A 205 -1.21 -11.21 7.43
N PHE A 206 -0.35 -10.87 8.39
CA PHE A 206 0.88 -10.12 8.15
C PHE A 206 2.04 -10.83 8.86
N LYS A 207 3.13 -11.10 8.14
CA LYS A 207 4.26 -11.91 8.61
C LYS A 207 3.80 -13.27 9.17
N GLY A 208 2.81 -13.89 8.52
CA GLY A 208 2.22 -15.17 8.92
C GLY A 208 1.29 -15.12 10.14
N GLN A 209 1.10 -13.97 10.78
CA GLN A 209 0.22 -13.83 11.95
C GLN A 209 -1.19 -13.41 11.52
N PRO A 210 -2.27 -14.07 12.00
CA PRO A 210 -3.65 -13.66 11.73
C PRO A 210 -3.96 -12.27 12.30
N LEU A 211 -4.73 -11.50 11.54
CA LEU A 211 -5.05 -10.11 11.88
C LEU A 211 -6.46 -9.96 12.44
N TYR A 212 -6.59 -9.15 13.49
CA TYR A 212 -7.86 -8.92 14.17
C TYR A 212 -8.10 -7.43 14.38
N ARG A 213 -9.38 -7.09 14.55
CA ARG A 213 -9.82 -5.79 15.07
C ARG A 213 -10.13 -5.92 16.55
N TRP A 214 -10.17 -4.79 17.25
CA TRP A 214 -10.65 -4.74 18.63
C TRP A 214 -12.08 -4.20 18.68
N PHE A 215 -12.99 -4.91 19.37
CA PHE A 215 -14.42 -4.54 19.35
C PHE A 215 -14.76 -3.17 19.94
N LYS A 216 -13.85 -2.55 20.70
CA LYS A 216 -14.03 -1.18 21.23
C LYS A 216 -13.45 -0.09 20.34
N ASP A 217 -12.64 -0.45 19.35
CA ASP A 217 -12.17 0.50 18.35
C ASP A 217 -13.31 0.68 17.33
N THR A 218 -13.91 1.86 17.37
CA THR A 218 -15.06 2.26 16.54
C THR A 218 -14.75 3.44 15.64
N GLN A 219 -13.63 4.13 15.89
CA GLN A 219 -13.18 5.26 15.08
C GLN A 219 -11.82 4.99 14.43
N PRO A 220 -11.54 5.62 13.27
CA PRO A 220 -10.26 5.54 12.61
C PRO A 220 -9.07 5.85 13.53
N GLY A 221 -8.12 4.92 13.60
CA GLY A 221 -6.87 5.10 14.33
C GLY A 221 -6.94 4.95 15.85
N GLU A 222 -8.08 4.54 16.43
CA GLU A 222 -8.12 4.09 17.82
C GLU A 222 -7.25 2.84 17.99
N THR A 223 -6.41 2.81 19.03
CA THR A 223 -5.49 1.69 19.28
C THR A 223 -5.74 1.04 20.65
N GLN A 224 -6.99 0.95 21.12
CA GLN A 224 -7.31 0.54 22.50
C GLN A 224 -7.12 -0.96 22.75
N GLY A 225 -6.92 -1.75 21.70
CA GLY A 225 -6.61 -3.18 21.80
C GLY A 225 -5.14 -3.45 22.14
N ASP A 226 -4.26 -2.48 21.96
CA ASP A 226 -2.82 -2.71 22.15
C ASP A 226 -2.50 -3.07 23.60
N GLY A 227 -1.74 -4.13 23.80
CA GLY A 227 -1.32 -4.62 25.12
C GLY A 227 -2.43 -5.27 25.96
N VAL A 228 -3.64 -5.50 25.42
CA VAL A 228 -4.70 -6.18 26.17
C VAL A 228 -4.20 -7.55 26.65
N LYS A 229 -4.23 -7.76 27.96
CA LYS A 229 -3.69 -8.97 28.62
C LYS A 229 -2.24 -9.31 28.28
N ASN A 230 -1.45 -8.34 27.77
CA ASN A 230 -0.07 -8.51 27.31
C ASN A 230 0.12 -9.57 26.20
N VAL A 231 -0.92 -9.90 25.44
CA VAL A 231 -0.85 -10.92 24.37
C VAL A 231 -1.41 -10.44 23.03
N TRP A 232 -1.89 -9.20 22.98
CA TRP A 232 -2.43 -8.56 21.77
C TRP A 232 -1.57 -7.36 21.42
N HIS A 233 -1.10 -7.29 20.18
CA HIS A 233 -0.09 -6.32 19.78
C HIS A 233 -0.49 -5.52 18.56
N LEU A 234 -0.32 -4.20 18.64
CA LEU A 234 -0.43 -3.30 17.51
C LEU A 234 0.66 -3.60 16.47
N ILE A 235 0.27 -3.66 15.20
CA ILE A 235 1.21 -3.92 14.10
C ILE A 235 1.84 -2.59 13.65
N THR A 236 3.00 -2.27 14.21
CA THR A 236 3.74 -1.04 13.89
C THR A 236 4.70 -1.23 12.70
N GLN A 237 4.93 -0.15 11.95
CA GLN A 237 5.82 -0.08 10.77
C GLN A 237 6.98 0.88 10.99
#